data_AF-A0A3P3Q5S7-F1
#
_entry.id   AF-A0A3P3Q5S7-F1
#
_cell.length_a   1.000
_cell.length_b   1.000
_cell.length_c   1.000
_cell.angle_alpha   90.00
_cell.angle_beta   90.00
_cell.angle_gamma   90.00
#
_symmetry.space_group_name_H-M   'P 1'
#
loop_
_entity.id
_entity.type
_entity.pdbx_description
1 polymer ?
#
loop_
_entity_poly.entity_id
_entity_poly.type
_entity_poly.pdbx_seq_one_letter_code
_entity_poly.pdbx_strand_id
1 'polypeptide(L)'
;MGKIIKKHYLKITFQPDSPLCIGSGRNDITDQDILRDARGIPYIPGSAVAGVLREACQGIMDEKAWKYYFGYSPTNTGNKFNSDDDIIESRIIFYDATLVGDNKDKDGNPKYRISQRDGVALNEYKSAKKQAKFDREILEGDCKFQTFIEISEEQSDINEKVKADEVLTNIAKIWKETDIRFGAKTTRGYGKICDVEIIRRSFELVKNPDNGIEDWLEFNLFDDESWKVGDSYEDMIKTLNEDKKWTLKDNNKLSLKLRLEGGLSIRRYSTECSDEESSPDQEQLTTVKFDKNGSEEVAVIPGTTWAGAIGHRMEELIDCSKVKKFERGKDDIQTYYYFGTVNSKVKEKSLIYFNESKLTGGQFKKISRNAIDRFLGSTAEGALFTEKIYIGGETTLDISFGDPYNTAVVYSDDFINALAATLTDLHEGYLAVGGATSVGRGIFSILEINGVKLNEGKLEGETNSVVFDKLYETLKALIGKKETEDGTHTGQK
;
A
#
# COMPACT_ATOMS: atom_id res chain seq x y z
N MET A 1 31.65 18.37 -9.62
CA MET A 1 30.82 17.94 -10.76
C MET A 1 31.71 17.71 -11.96
N GLY A 2 31.69 16.50 -12.51
CA GLY A 2 32.33 16.17 -13.79
C GLY A 2 31.54 16.71 -14.97
N LYS A 3 32.09 16.57 -16.17
CA LYS A 3 31.40 16.97 -17.41
C LYS A 3 30.25 16.01 -17.69
N ILE A 4 29.02 16.50 -17.81
CA ILE A 4 27.87 15.67 -18.19
C ILE A 4 28.03 15.22 -19.65
N ILE A 5 27.92 13.92 -19.89
CA ILE A 5 28.06 13.29 -21.22
C ILE A 5 26.74 12.77 -21.77
N LYS A 6 25.80 12.35 -20.90
CA LYS A 6 24.46 11.92 -21.30
C LYS A 6 23.42 12.37 -20.31
N LYS A 7 22.19 12.50 -20.80
CA LYS A 7 21.01 12.70 -19.96
C LYS A 7 19.94 11.68 -20.33
N HIS A 8 19.34 11.10 -19.30
CA HIS A 8 18.25 10.15 -19.46
C HIS A 8 17.05 10.59 -18.64
N TYR A 9 15.87 10.40 -19.21
CA TYR A 9 14.60 10.80 -18.63
C TYR A 9 13.62 9.64 -18.67
N LEU A 10 12.84 9.45 -17.60
CA LEU A 10 11.65 8.63 -17.58
C LEU A 10 10.41 9.49 -17.41
N LYS A 11 9.40 9.24 -18.24
CA LYS A 11 8.02 9.64 -18.00
C LYS A 11 7.28 8.44 -17.44
N ILE A 12 6.64 8.62 -16.30
CA ILE A 12 5.91 7.56 -15.62
C ILE A 12 4.49 8.04 -15.38
N THR A 13 3.52 7.30 -15.90
CA THR A 13 2.09 7.54 -15.69
C THR A 13 1.49 6.36 -14.94
N PHE A 14 0.68 6.61 -13.92
CA PHE A 14 0.09 5.55 -13.09
C PHE A 14 -1.25 5.98 -12.48
N GLN A 15 -2.00 5.03 -11.94
CA GLN A 15 -3.28 5.26 -11.25
C GLN A 15 -3.24 4.75 -9.81
N PRO A 16 -3.95 5.36 -8.86
CA PRO A 16 -4.20 4.76 -7.56
C PRO A 16 -5.14 3.55 -7.70
N ASP A 17 -4.71 2.38 -7.24
CA ASP A 17 -5.58 1.21 -7.04
C ASP A 17 -6.36 1.35 -5.73
N SER A 18 -5.81 2.06 -4.74
CA SER A 18 -6.45 2.27 -3.45
C SER A 18 -6.38 3.74 -3.01
N PRO A 19 -7.20 4.15 -2.02
CA PRO A 19 -7.27 5.54 -1.60
C PRO A 19 -5.91 6.12 -1.23
N LEU A 20 -5.59 7.29 -1.78
CA LEU A 20 -4.32 7.96 -1.55
C LEU A 20 -4.47 8.97 -0.40
N CYS A 21 -3.53 8.97 0.55
CA CYS A 21 -3.51 9.91 1.66
C CYS A 21 -2.11 10.47 1.84
N ILE A 22 -1.83 11.63 1.24
CA ILE A 22 -0.55 12.33 1.38
C ILE A 22 -0.80 13.52 2.29
N GLY A 23 -0.33 13.45 3.54
CA GLY A 23 -0.58 14.49 4.53
C GLY A 23 0.10 15.81 4.18
N SER A 24 -0.63 16.90 4.31
CA SER A 24 -0.11 18.27 4.21
C SER A 24 0.62 18.75 5.47
N GLY A 25 0.48 18.01 6.57
CA GLY A 25 0.88 18.44 7.92
C GLY A 25 -0.10 19.41 8.59
N ARG A 26 -1.22 19.73 7.92
CA ARG A 26 -2.32 20.54 8.46
C ARG A 26 -3.46 19.67 8.96
N ASN A 27 -4.28 20.28 9.81
CA ASN A 27 -5.48 19.69 10.39
C ASN A 27 -6.64 20.71 10.40
N ASP A 28 -6.84 21.38 9.26
CA ASP A 28 -7.83 22.44 9.09
C ASP A 28 -9.24 21.86 8.91
N ILE A 29 -9.38 20.77 8.14
CA ILE A 29 -10.67 20.11 7.82
C ILE A 29 -10.84 18.81 8.62
N THR A 30 -9.78 18.01 8.72
CA THR A 30 -9.71 16.72 9.43
C THR A 30 -8.45 16.69 10.30
N ASP A 31 -8.25 15.63 11.10
CA ASP A 31 -6.99 15.44 11.82
C ASP A 31 -5.78 15.25 10.87
N GLN A 32 -6.02 14.90 9.60
CA GLN A 32 -4.98 14.73 8.59
C GLN A 32 -5.48 15.10 7.18
N ASP A 33 -5.21 16.35 6.78
CA ASP A 33 -5.62 16.87 5.48
C ASP A 33 -4.66 16.49 4.37
N ILE A 34 -5.18 16.28 3.15
CA ILE A 34 -4.34 15.94 2.00
C ILE A 34 -3.62 17.17 1.45
N LEU A 35 -2.41 16.94 0.93
CA LEU A 35 -1.59 17.95 0.27
C LEU A 35 -2.19 18.35 -1.08
N ARG A 36 -2.24 19.66 -1.32
CA ARG A 36 -2.76 20.30 -2.53
C ARG A 36 -1.81 21.39 -2.98
N ASP A 37 -1.78 21.68 -4.28
CA ASP A 37 -1.04 22.81 -4.84
C ASP A 37 -1.78 24.14 -4.57
N ALA A 38 -1.21 25.26 -5.03
CA ALA A 38 -1.80 26.59 -4.87
C ALA A 38 -3.17 26.76 -5.55
N ARG A 39 -3.55 25.85 -6.48
CA ARG A 39 -4.85 25.82 -7.17
C ARG A 39 -5.84 24.91 -6.45
N GLY A 40 -5.45 24.27 -5.35
CA GLY A 40 -6.27 23.31 -4.62
C GLY A 40 -6.25 21.89 -5.21
N ILE A 41 -5.36 21.61 -6.16
CA ILE A 41 -5.30 20.31 -6.85
C ILE A 41 -4.36 19.36 -6.07
N PRO A 42 -4.79 18.14 -5.71
CA PRO A 42 -3.93 17.15 -5.07
C PRO A 42 -2.75 16.73 -5.95
N TYR A 43 -1.58 16.52 -5.35
CA TYR A 43 -0.39 16.04 -6.04
C TYR A 43 0.49 15.20 -5.11
N ILE A 44 1.43 14.43 -5.69
CA ILE A 44 2.45 13.67 -4.94
C ILE A 44 3.77 14.43 -5.03
N PRO A 45 4.37 14.88 -3.92
CA PRO A 45 5.66 15.55 -3.96
C PRO A 45 6.77 14.65 -4.51
N GLY A 46 7.70 15.25 -5.25
CA GLY A 46 8.90 14.58 -5.77
C GLY A 46 9.77 14.03 -4.64
N SER A 47 9.73 14.63 -3.45
CA SER A 47 10.37 14.09 -2.24
C SER A 47 9.73 12.78 -1.77
N ALA A 48 8.41 12.62 -1.90
CA ALA A 48 7.73 11.37 -1.59
C ALA A 48 8.05 10.30 -2.64
N VAL A 49 8.11 10.67 -3.92
CA VAL A 49 8.56 9.79 -5.01
C VAL A 49 10.00 9.31 -4.78
N ALA A 50 10.91 10.24 -4.50
CA ALA A 50 12.31 9.97 -4.20
C ALA A 50 12.45 9.04 -2.98
N GLY A 51 11.72 9.31 -1.90
CA GLY A 51 11.79 8.52 -0.66
C GLY A 51 11.34 7.08 -0.85
N VAL A 52 10.21 6.87 -1.52
CA VAL A 52 9.67 5.52 -1.79
C VAL A 52 10.63 4.73 -2.68
N LEU A 53 11.16 5.33 -3.74
CA LEU A 53 12.11 4.64 -4.63
C LEU A 53 13.44 4.40 -3.95
N ARG A 54 13.90 5.32 -3.10
CA ARG A 54 15.11 5.14 -2.30
C ARG A 54 14.99 3.95 -1.34
N GLU A 55 13.85 3.81 -0.66
CA GLU A 55 13.53 2.66 0.20
C GLU A 55 13.47 1.37 -0.63
N ALA A 56 12.79 1.38 -1.79
CA ALA A 56 12.67 0.22 -2.66
C ALA A 56 14.02 -0.26 -3.23
N CYS A 57 14.95 0.66 -3.51
CA CYS A 57 16.29 0.32 -4.00
C CYS A 57 17.24 -0.15 -2.89
N GLN A 58 16.88 0.03 -1.61
CA GLN A 58 17.75 -0.28 -0.49
C GLN A 58 17.95 -1.80 -0.35
N GLY A 59 19.21 -2.24 -0.37
CA GLY A 59 19.58 -3.67 -0.29
C GLY A 59 19.43 -4.45 -1.60
N ILE A 60 18.94 -3.83 -2.68
CA ILE A 60 18.99 -4.36 -4.04
C ILE A 60 20.25 -3.87 -4.76
N MET A 61 20.54 -2.58 -4.61
CA MET A 61 21.73 -1.93 -5.16
C MET A 61 22.87 -1.91 -4.12
N ASP A 62 24.12 -1.99 -4.59
CA ASP A 62 25.33 -1.81 -3.77
C ASP A 62 25.28 -0.49 -3.00
N GLU A 63 25.72 -0.50 -1.74
CA GLU A 63 25.60 0.65 -0.84
C GLU A 63 26.29 1.90 -1.38
N LYS A 64 27.45 1.76 -2.05
CA LYS A 64 28.17 2.91 -2.61
C LYS A 64 27.41 3.52 -3.78
N ALA A 65 26.90 2.67 -4.69
CA ALA A 65 26.07 3.14 -5.80
C ALA A 65 24.76 3.77 -5.30
N TRP A 66 24.14 3.20 -4.27
CA TRP A 66 22.93 3.75 -3.65
C TRP A 66 23.16 5.14 -3.06
N LYS A 67 24.25 5.33 -2.31
CA LYS A 67 24.64 6.65 -1.79
C LYS A 67 25.00 7.64 -2.90
N TYR A 68 25.66 7.17 -3.96
CA TYR A 68 26.04 8.00 -5.09
C TYR A 68 24.84 8.55 -5.86
N TYR A 69 23.92 7.67 -6.27
CA TYR A 69 22.79 8.08 -7.11
C TYR A 69 21.70 8.83 -6.33
N PHE A 70 21.31 8.34 -5.15
CA PHE A 70 20.28 8.99 -4.34
C PHE A 70 20.81 10.11 -3.43
N GLY A 71 22.13 10.33 -3.41
CA GLY A 71 22.80 11.24 -2.49
C GLY A 71 22.90 10.68 -1.08
N TYR A 72 23.80 11.23 -0.28
CA TYR A 72 24.01 10.83 1.11
C TYR A 72 24.50 12.02 1.93
N SER A 73 23.97 12.15 3.14
CA SER A 73 24.46 13.10 4.12
C SER A 73 24.46 12.41 5.50
N PRO A 74 25.60 12.37 6.20
CA PRO A 74 25.65 11.78 7.53
C PRO A 74 24.86 12.64 8.53
N THR A 75 24.02 12.00 9.35
CA THR A 75 23.29 12.68 10.42
C THR A 75 24.26 13.22 11.48
N ASN A 76 24.22 14.53 11.73
CA ASN A 76 25.02 15.18 12.75
C ASN A 76 24.42 14.90 14.14
N THR A 77 24.94 13.91 14.86
CA THR A 77 24.47 13.52 16.20
C THR A 77 25.14 14.32 17.33
N GLY A 78 25.62 15.54 17.07
CA GLY A 78 26.15 16.48 18.07
C GLY A 78 27.46 16.07 18.77
N ASN A 79 27.85 14.79 18.69
CA ASN A 79 29.00 14.21 19.39
C ASN A 79 30.09 13.65 18.47
N LYS A 80 29.97 13.80 17.15
CA LYS A 80 31.02 13.47 16.18
C LYS A 80 31.07 14.53 15.09
N PHE A 81 32.21 15.21 14.98
CA PHE A 81 32.58 15.93 13.77
C PHE A 81 32.84 14.88 12.67
N ASN A 82 31.81 14.51 11.93
CA ASN A 82 32.01 13.82 10.66
C ASN A 82 32.55 14.85 9.67
N SER A 83 33.60 14.52 8.93
CA SER A 83 34.17 15.39 7.90
C SER A 83 33.12 15.70 6.82
N ASP A 84 33.08 16.93 6.33
CA ASP A 84 32.22 17.36 5.21
C ASP A 84 32.47 16.55 3.92
N ASP A 85 33.58 15.81 3.85
CA ASP A 85 33.99 14.94 2.74
C ASP A 85 33.05 13.72 2.49
N ASP A 86 32.10 13.43 3.38
CA ASP A 86 31.14 12.32 3.25
C ASP A 86 29.79 12.74 2.62
N ILE A 87 29.61 14.02 2.26
CA ILE A 87 28.37 14.50 1.65
C ILE A 87 28.40 14.24 0.14
N ILE A 88 27.40 13.50 -0.34
CA ILE A 88 27.24 13.15 -1.75
C ILE A 88 25.94 13.76 -2.26
N GLU A 89 26.05 14.62 -3.27
CA GLU A 89 24.89 15.15 -3.99
C GLU A 89 24.22 14.05 -4.82
N SER A 90 22.88 14.06 -4.87
CA SER A 90 22.12 13.11 -5.68
C SER A 90 22.31 13.37 -7.17
N ARG A 91 22.41 12.30 -7.96
CA ARG A 91 22.45 12.34 -9.43
C ARG A 91 21.09 12.19 -10.09
N ILE A 92 20.05 11.92 -9.30
CA ILE A 92 18.69 11.69 -9.76
C ILE A 92 17.81 12.85 -9.29
N ILE A 93 17.08 13.44 -10.23
CA ILE A 93 16.06 14.45 -9.93
C ILE A 93 14.70 13.78 -10.07
N PHE A 94 13.91 13.85 -9.00
CA PHE A 94 12.53 13.36 -8.96
C PHE A 94 11.58 14.55 -8.99
N TYR A 95 10.68 14.55 -9.97
CA TYR A 95 9.68 15.59 -10.14
C TYR A 95 8.39 15.25 -9.38
N ASP A 96 7.61 16.26 -9.04
CA ASP A 96 6.28 16.08 -8.46
C ASP A 96 5.40 15.24 -9.40
N ALA A 97 4.65 14.27 -8.85
CA ALA A 97 3.62 13.57 -9.61
C ALA A 97 2.34 14.41 -9.61
N THR A 98 1.93 14.87 -10.78
CA THR A 98 0.77 15.74 -10.97
C THR A 98 -0.34 15.00 -11.72
N LEU A 99 -1.58 15.44 -11.57
CA LEU A 99 -2.70 14.85 -12.29
C LEU A 99 -2.58 15.10 -13.80
N VAL A 100 -2.82 14.05 -14.61
CA VAL A 100 -2.71 14.12 -16.07
C VAL A 100 -3.93 14.79 -16.69
N GLY A 101 -3.67 15.78 -17.56
CA GLY A 101 -4.69 16.60 -18.20
C GLY A 101 -5.53 17.37 -17.20
N ASP A 102 -6.69 17.85 -17.64
CA ASP A 102 -7.69 18.42 -16.73
C ASP A 102 -8.23 17.37 -15.74
N ASN A 103 -7.98 16.07 -16.01
CA ASN A 103 -8.56 14.92 -15.31
C ASN A 103 -10.07 15.09 -15.08
N LYS A 104 -10.74 15.73 -16.04
CA LYS A 104 -12.17 16.01 -16.03
C LYS A 104 -12.94 14.97 -16.83
N ASP A 105 -14.18 14.74 -16.46
CA ASP A 105 -15.16 14.06 -17.30
C ASP A 105 -15.60 14.96 -18.48
N LYS A 106 -16.54 14.48 -19.29
CA LYS A 106 -17.07 15.23 -20.45
C LYS A 106 -17.78 16.52 -20.05
N ASP A 107 -18.20 16.63 -18.79
CA ASP A 107 -18.98 17.73 -18.24
C ASP A 107 -18.09 18.72 -17.44
N GLY A 108 -16.78 18.46 -17.36
CA GLY A 108 -15.82 19.32 -16.69
C GLY A 108 -15.64 19.04 -15.19
N ASN A 109 -16.17 17.94 -14.66
CA ASN A 109 -15.99 17.56 -13.25
C ASN A 109 -14.73 16.72 -13.05
N PRO A 110 -14.01 16.86 -11.92
CA PRO A 110 -12.82 16.05 -11.66
C PRO A 110 -13.16 14.56 -11.55
N LYS A 111 -12.34 13.71 -12.18
CA LYS A 111 -12.37 12.24 -12.06
C LYS A 111 -11.69 11.75 -10.78
N TYR A 112 -11.88 12.48 -9.70
CA TYR A 112 -11.47 12.10 -8.36
C TYR A 112 -12.46 12.67 -7.34
N ARG A 113 -12.59 12.00 -6.20
CA ARG A 113 -13.36 12.48 -5.05
C ARG A 113 -12.41 12.62 -3.88
N ILE A 114 -12.43 13.79 -3.25
CA ILE A 114 -11.82 13.94 -1.92
C ILE A 114 -12.90 13.58 -0.92
N SER A 115 -12.64 12.58 -0.08
CA SER A 115 -13.57 12.14 0.95
C SER A 115 -12.88 12.00 2.29
N GLN A 116 -13.68 11.92 3.36
CA GLN A 116 -13.18 11.75 4.72
C GLN A 116 -13.33 10.29 5.14
N ARG A 117 -12.29 9.73 5.76
CA ARG A 117 -12.31 8.38 6.35
C ARG A 117 -12.15 8.47 7.85
N ASP A 118 -13.19 8.04 8.55
CA ASP A 118 -13.18 7.90 10.01
C ASP A 118 -12.33 6.72 10.47
N GLY A 119 -11.66 6.89 11.59
CA GLY A 119 -10.96 5.87 12.36
C GLY A 119 -11.29 5.94 13.84
N VAL A 120 -11.23 4.80 14.52
CA VAL A 120 -11.44 4.72 15.96
C VAL A 120 -10.47 3.72 16.58
N ALA A 121 -9.87 4.07 17.72
CA ALA A 121 -9.10 3.10 18.49
C ALA A 121 -10.06 2.24 19.33
N LEU A 122 -9.93 0.91 19.20
CA LEU A 122 -10.71 -0.05 19.97
C LEU A 122 -9.90 -0.61 21.15
N ASN A 123 -10.58 -1.03 22.21
CA ASN A 123 -10.00 -1.84 23.29
C ASN A 123 -10.09 -3.35 22.97
N GLU A 124 -9.62 -4.19 23.90
CA GLU A 124 -9.65 -5.65 23.79
C GLU A 124 -11.07 -6.25 23.67
N TYR A 125 -12.10 -5.49 24.03
CA TYR A 125 -13.51 -5.87 23.91
C TYR A 125 -14.19 -5.27 22.67
N LYS A 126 -13.40 -4.83 21.68
CA LYS A 126 -13.89 -4.19 20.43
C LYS A 126 -14.75 -2.94 20.67
N SER A 127 -14.62 -2.31 21.84
CA SER A 127 -15.31 -1.08 22.20
C SER A 127 -14.41 0.12 21.96
N ALA A 128 -15.00 1.24 21.52
CA ALA A 128 -14.25 2.47 21.27
C ALA A 128 -13.58 3.00 22.55
N LYS A 129 -12.29 3.29 22.48
CA LYS A 129 -11.57 4.00 23.55
C LYS A 129 -12.08 5.45 23.61
N LYS A 130 -12.16 6.00 24.83
CA LYS A 130 -12.59 7.38 25.04
C LYS A 130 -11.68 8.35 24.29
N GLN A 131 -12.28 9.32 23.59
CA GLN A 131 -11.58 10.37 22.84
C GLN A 131 -10.54 9.86 21.82
N ALA A 132 -10.82 8.70 21.21
CA ALA A 132 -9.92 8.09 20.24
C ALA A 132 -10.55 7.92 18.84
N LYS A 133 -11.53 8.78 18.51
CA LYS A 133 -11.98 8.98 17.13
C LYS A 133 -10.98 9.93 16.46
N PHE A 134 -10.61 9.62 15.22
CA PHE A 134 -9.83 10.50 14.37
C PHE A 134 -10.31 10.35 12.93
N ASP A 135 -10.09 11.36 12.09
CA ASP A 135 -10.42 11.32 10.68
C ASP A 135 -9.22 11.69 9.79
N ARG A 136 -9.40 11.55 8.49
CA ARG A 136 -8.39 11.90 7.49
C ARG A 136 -9.07 12.18 6.17
N GLU A 137 -8.53 13.11 5.41
CA GLU A 137 -8.85 13.24 4.01
C GLU A 137 -8.15 12.14 3.19
N ILE A 138 -8.86 11.64 2.19
CA ILE A 138 -8.36 10.70 1.20
C ILE A 138 -8.75 11.15 -0.19
N LEU A 139 -7.92 10.79 -1.17
CA LEU A 139 -8.22 10.91 -2.59
C LEU A 139 -8.69 9.55 -3.12
N GLU A 140 -9.89 9.52 -3.66
CA GLU A 140 -10.53 8.36 -4.29
C GLU A 140 -10.72 8.60 -5.79
N GLY A 141 -10.80 7.52 -6.56
CA GLY A 141 -11.07 7.54 -7.99
C GLY A 141 -9.88 7.16 -8.87
N ASP A 142 -10.17 6.92 -10.14
CA ASP A 142 -9.24 6.38 -11.13
C ASP A 142 -8.40 7.47 -11.81
N CYS A 143 -8.03 8.49 -11.05
CA CYS A 143 -7.26 9.62 -11.56
C CYS A 143 -5.84 9.19 -11.96
N LYS A 144 -5.38 9.67 -13.12
CA LYS A 144 -4.01 9.41 -13.59
C LYS A 144 -3.05 10.45 -13.02
N PHE A 145 -1.94 9.99 -12.47
CA PHE A 145 -0.79 10.80 -12.10
C PHE A 145 0.35 10.61 -13.09
N GLN A 146 1.13 11.66 -13.32
CA GLN A 146 2.34 11.65 -14.12
C GLN A 146 3.48 12.31 -13.36
N THR A 147 4.61 11.62 -13.31
CA THR A 147 5.88 12.11 -12.76
C THR A 147 7.00 11.89 -13.75
N PHE A 148 8.13 12.54 -13.49
CA PHE A 148 9.34 12.42 -14.27
C PHE A 148 10.53 12.09 -13.36
N ILE A 149 11.47 11.35 -13.92
CA ILE A 149 12.76 11.08 -13.29
C ILE A 149 13.84 11.46 -14.29
N GLU A 150 14.80 12.27 -13.87
CA GLU A 150 15.97 12.64 -14.66
C GLU A 150 17.23 12.11 -14.00
N ILE A 151 18.12 11.54 -14.79
CA ILE A 151 19.45 11.12 -14.36
C ILE A 151 20.49 11.60 -15.35
N SER A 152 21.59 12.15 -14.83
CA SER A 152 22.71 12.62 -15.63
C SER A 152 23.89 11.66 -15.51
N GLU A 153 24.52 11.34 -16.63
CA GLU A 153 25.77 10.59 -16.68
C GLU A 153 26.95 11.56 -16.79
N GLU A 154 27.91 11.48 -15.87
CA GLU A 154 29.11 12.29 -15.89
C GLU A 154 30.31 11.52 -16.44
N GLN A 155 31.20 12.24 -17.13
CA GLN A 155 32.50 11.74 -17.53
C GLN A 155 33.35 11.51 -16.26
N SER A 156 33.63 10.24 -15.97
CA SER A 156 34.50 9.84 -14.87
C SER A 156 35.71 9.09 -15.40
N ASP A 157 36.91 9.42 -14.89
CA ASP A 157 38.15 8.67 -15.13
C ASP A 157 38.21 7.36 -14.32
N ILE A 158 37.31 7.22 -13.34
CA ILE A 158 37.13 6.02 -12.55
C ILE A 158 36.07 5.19 -13.28
N ASN A 159 36.41 3.97 -13.69
CA ASN A 159 35.48 2.96 -14.20
C ASN A 159 34.28 2.81 -13.23
N GLU A 160 33.26 3.65 -13.37
CA GLU A 160 32.00 3.49 -12.64
C GLU A 160 31.37 2.20 -13.14
N LYS A 161 31.24 1.22 -12.24
CA LYS A 161 30.78 -0.13 -12.58
C LYS A 161 29.32 -0.18 -13.07
N VAL A 162 28.53 0.87 -12.83
CA VAL A 162 27.09 0.90 -13.13
C VAL A 162 26.75 2.20 -13.85
N LYS A 163 26.25 2.09 -15.08
CA LYS A 163 25.89 3.25 -15.91
C LYS A 163 24.56 3.87 -15.47
N ALA A 164 24.38 5.17 -15.72
CA ALA A 164 23.16 5.88 -15.38
C ALA A 164 21.91 5.25 -16.05
N ASP A 165 22.03 4.85 -17.31
CA ASP A 165 20.96 4.18 -18.05
C ASP A 165 20.55 2.83 -17.42
N GLU A 166 21.51 2.08 -16.89
CA GLU A 166 21.28 0.79 -16.22
C GLU A 166 20.51 1.00 -14.92
N VAL A 167 20.86 2.03 -14.15
CA VAL A 167 20.12 2.41 -12.95
C VAL A 167 18.71 2.85 -13.29
N LEU A 168 18.55 3.69 -14.31
CA LEU A 168 17.24 4.20 -14.72
C LEU A 168 16.31 3.07 -15.20
N THR A 169 16.83 2.14 -15.99
CA THR A 169 16.07 0.98 -16.48
C THR A 169 15.64 0.07 -15.31
N ASN A 170 16.50 -0.14 -14.32
CA ASN A 170 16.13 -0.90 -13.13
C ASN A 170 15.14 -0.15 -12.22
N ILE A 171 15.19 1.18 -12.14
CA ILE A 171 14.16 1.98 -11.49
C ILE A 171 12.81 1.79 -12.21
N ALA A 172 12.80 1.81 -13.55
CA ALA A 172 11.59 1.50 -14.33
C ALA A 172 11.05 0.10 -14.03
N LYS A 173 11.94 -0.90 -13.86
CA LYS A 173 11.57 -2.26 -13.42
C LYS A 173 10.89 -2.25 -12.06
N ILE A 174 11.43 -1.52 -11.08
CA ILE A 174 10.79 -1.37 -9.75
C ILE A 174 9.37 -0.80 -9.90
N TRP A 175 9.20 0.26 -10.69
CA TRP A 175 7.89 0.86 -10.94
C TRP A 175 6.86 -0.11 -11.55
N LYS A 176 7.30 -0.96 -12.47
CA LYS A 176 6.42 -1.87 -13.19
C LYS A 176 6.11 -3.16 -12.42
N GLU A 177 7.08 -3.69 -11.69
CA GLU A 177 7.04 -5.07 -11.16
C GLU A 177 6.90 -5.15 -9.63
N THR A 178 7.03 -4.04 -8.89
CA THR A 178 6.89 -4.03 -7.42
C THR A 178 5.60 -3.39 -6.94
N ASP A 179 5.22 -3.67 -5.70
CA ASP A 179 4.03 -3.10 -5.05
C ASP A 179 4.36 -1.72 -4.45
N ILE A 180 4.40 -0.70 -5.31
CA ILE A 180 4.66 0.69 -4.90
C ILE A 180 3.43 1.28 -4.21
N ARG A 181 3.68 1.97 -3.09
CA ARG A 181 2.65 2.66 -2.32
C ARG A 181 3.09 4.06 -1.89
N PHE A 182 2.21 5.03 -2.04
CA PHE A 182 2.47 6.42 -1.66
C PHE A 182 1.66 6.88 -0.45
N GLY A 183 2.24 7.77 0.35
CA GLY A 183 1.54 8.44 1.45
C GLY A 183 1.44 7.62 2.73
N ALA A 184 0.40 7.90 3.52
CA ALA A 184 0.17 7.33 4.84
C ALA A 184 -0.64 6.03 4.78
N LYS A 185 -0.56 5.22 5.84
CA LYS A 185 -1.33 3.97 6.01
C LYS A 185 -1.13 2.95 4.88
N THR A 186 0.05 2.93 4.27
CA THR A 186 0.40 2.00 3.17
C THR A 186 0.24 0.51 3.56
N THR A 187 0.52 0.16 4.82
CA THR A 187 0.31 -1.19 5.39
C THR A 187 -1.16 -1.52 5.70
N ARG A 188 -2.07 -0.55 5.54
CA ARG A 188 -3.50 -0.67 5.86
C ARG A 188 -4.38 -0.36 4.65
N GLY A 189 -3.82 -0.59 3.47
CA GLY A 189 -4.57 -0.64 2.21
C GLY A 189 -4.61 0.67 1.45
N TYR A 190 -3.80 1.66 1.81
CA TYR A 190 -3.81 2.98 1.17
C TYR A 190 -2.62 3.15 0.22
N GLY A 191 -2.82 4.02 -0.76
CA GLY A 191 -1.76 4.56 -1.61
C GLY A 191 -1.17 3.58 -2.62
N LYS A 192 -1.74 2.39 -2.78
CA LYS A 192 -1.26 1.41 -3.76
C LYS A 192 -1.54 1.93 -5.17
N ILE A 193 -0.57 1.72 -6.08
CA ILE A 193 -0.71 2.13 -7.49
C ILE A 193 -0.94 0.93 -8.41
N CYS A 194 -1.47 1.19 -9.60
CA CYS A 194 -1.63 0.26 -10.72
C CYS A 194 -1.44 0.99 -12.06
N ASP A 195 -1.56 0.21 -13.15
CA ASP A 195 -1.58 0.71 -14.53
C ASP A 195 -0.41 1.64 -14.86
N VAL A 196 0.80 1.19 -14.52
CA VAL A 196 2.04 1.95 -14.69
C VAL A 196 2.50 1.88 -16.14
N GLU A 197 2.54 3.03 -16.82
CA GLU A 197 3.09 3.24 -18.16
C GLU A 197 4.41 4.00 -18.05
N ILE A 198 5.44 3.55 -18.78
CA ILE A 198 6.79 4.12 -18.69
C ILE A 198 7.35 4.34 -20.10
N ILE A 199 7.90 5.53 -20.32
CA ILE A 199 8.59 5.91 -21.56
C ILE A 199 9.95 6.50 -21.20
N ARG A 200 11.01 6.10 -21.90
CA ARG A 200 12.37 6.65 -21.74
C ARG A 200 12.77 7.53 -22.92
N ARG A 201 13.50 8.60 -22.64
CA ARG A 201 14.26 9.38 -23.62
C ARG A 201 15.71 9.53 -23.14
N SER A 202 16.66 9.41 -24.07
CA SER A 202 18.10 9.45 -23.77
C SER A 202 18.79 10.36 -24.78
N PHE A 203 19.72 11.18 -24.32
CA PHE A 203 20.42 12.18 -25.13
C PHE A 203 21.93 12.14 -24.88
N GLU A 204 22.71 12.14 -25.95
CA GLU A 204 24.17 12.23 -25.91
C GLU A 204 24.59 13.71 -26.00
N LEU A 205 25.36 14.19 -25.03
CA LEU A 205 25.76 15.60 -24.90
C LEU A 205 27.24 15.84 -25.23
N VAL A 206 27.94 14.82 -25.71
CA VAL A 206 29.30 14.96 -26.24
C VAL A 206 29.21 15.36 -27.70
N LYS A 207 29.99 16.38 -28.12
CA LYS A 207 30.08 16.81 -29.53
C LYS A 207 30.46 15.62 -30.42
N ASN A 208 29.46 15.04 -31.07
CA ASN A 208 29.58 14.10 -32.17
C ASN A 208 28.99 14.77 -33.43
N PRO A 209 29.16 14.19 -34.63
CA PRO A 209 28.48 14.64 -35.84
C PRO A 209 26.96 14.50 -35.77
N ASP A 210 26.46 13.71 -34.81
CA ASP A 210 25.05 13.44 -34.57
C ASP A 210 24.46 14.50 -33.62
N ASN A 211 23.30 15.06 -33.99
CA ASN A 211 22.61 16.22 -33.40
C ASN A 211 22.11 16.05 -31.94
N GLY A 212 22.76 15.25 -31.09
CA GLY A 212 22.25 14.87 -29.76
C GLY A 212 22.05 16.03 -28.78
N ILE A 213 22.83 17.12 -28.93
CA ILE A 213 22.66 18.33 -28.13
C ILE A 213 21.47 19.15 -28.63
N GLU A 214 21.32 19.29 -29.95
CA GLU A 214 20.21 19.98 -30.59
C GLU A 214 18.88 19.29 -30.25
N ASP A 215 18.82 17.96 -30.37
CA ASP A 215 17.64 17.16 -30.02
C ASP A 215 17.27 17.32 -28.53
N TRP A 216 18.26 17.45 -27.65
CA TRP A 216 18.03 17.70 -26.22
C TRP A 216 17.53 19.13 -25.96
N LEU A 217 18.02 20.13 -26.69
CA LEU A 217 17.57 21.51 -26.57
C LEU A 217 16.12 21.70 -27.06
N GLU A 218 15.69 20.91 -28.04
CA GLU A 218 14.30 20.90 -28.52
C GLU A 218 13.36 20.07 -27.63
N PHE A 219 13.92 19.15 -26.83
CA PHE A 219 13.13 18.29 -25.94
C PHE A 219 12.50 19.06 -24.78
N ASN A 220 11.18 18.99 -24.67
CA ASN A 220 10.45 19.54 -23.54
C ASN A 220 9.83 18.42 -22.68
N LEU A 221 10.27 18.34 -21.42
CA LEU A 221 9.81 17.34 -20.47
C LEU A 221 8.27 17.33 -20.29
N PHE A 222 7.66 18.51 -20.29
CA PHE A 222 6.24 18.70 -19.98
C PHE A 222 5.33 18.66 -21.21
N ASP A 223 5.90 18.50 -22.41
CA ASP A 223 5.15 18.40 -23.66
C ASP A 223 5.00 16.93 -24.07
N ASP A 224 3.76 16.47 -24.27
CA ASP A 224 3.47 15.07 -24.58
C ASP A 224 4.01 14.63 -25.95
N GLU A 225 4.10 15.54 -26.91
CA GLU A 225 4.63 15.25 -28.26
C GLU A 225 6.11 14.86 -28.21
N SER A 226 6.87 15.47 -27.30
CA SER A 226 8.30 15.20 -27.06
C SER A 226 8.60 13.76 -26.60
N TRP A 227 7.57 12.99 -26.20
CA TRP A 227 7.68 11.61 -25.75
C TRP A 227 7.23 10.56 -26.77
N LYS A 228 6.70 10.96 -27.94
CA LYS A 228 6.23 10.01 -28.97
C LYS A 228 7.33 9.13 -29.56
N VAL A 229 8.58 9.60 -29.53
CA VAL A 229 9.78 8.93 -30.07
C VAL A 229 10.63 8.35 -28.93
N GLY A 230 10.00 7.91 -27.84
CA GLY A 230 10.68 7.32 -26.68
C GLY A 230 10.65 5.79 -26.68
N ASP A 231 11.56 5.19 -25.92
CA ASP A 231 11.61 3.74 -25.73
C ASP A 231 10.53 3.30 -24.73
N SER A 232 9.83 2.22 -25.06
CA SER A 232 8.88 1.59 -24.13
C SER A 232 9.59 0.85 -23.00
N TYR A 233 8.83 0.46 -21.96
CA TYR A 233 9.34 -0.41 -20.90
C TYR A 233 9.94 -1.71 -21.45
N GLU A 234 9.24 -2.34 -22.40
CA GLU A 234 9.66 -3.60 -22.99
C GLU A 234 10.96 -3.45 -23.80
N ASP A 235 11.18 -2.30 -24.45
CA ASP A 235 12.41 -2.05 -25.20
C ASP A 235 13.60 -1.83 -24.26
N MET A 236 13.41 -1.07 -23.18
CA MET A 236 14.46 -0.86 -22.16
C MET A 236 14.95 -2.19 -21.57
N ILE A 237 14.04 -3.07 -21.17
CA ILE A 237 14.39 -4.35 -20.52
C ILE A 237 15.06 -5.33 -21.49
N LYS A 238 14.76 -5.27 -22.80
CA LYS A 238 15.44 -6.09 -23.82
C LYS A 238 16.89 -5.66 -24.05
N THR A 239 17.17 -4.36 -23.96
CA THR A 239 18.53 -3.81 -24.14
C THR A 239 19.40 -4.01 -22.89
N LEU A 240 18.79 -4.16 -21.71
CA LEU A 240 19.52 -4.39 -20.46
C LEU A 240 20.04 -5.84 -20.36
N ASN A 241 21.35 -5.99 -20.19
CA ASN A 241 21.96 -7.31 -19.97
C ASN A 241 21.43 -7.98 -18.70
N GLU A 242 21.23 -9.29 -18.75
CA GLU A 242 20.70 -10.09 -17.62
C GLU A 242 21.53 -9.97 -16.34
N ASP A 243 22.86 -9.90 -16.44
CA ASP A 243 23.77 -9.77 -15.29
C ASP A 243 23.62 -8.43 -14.54
N LYS A 244 23.00 -7.44 -15.18
CA LYS A 244 22.79 -6.10 -14.64
C LYS A 244 21.36 -5.83 -14.21
N LYS A 245 20.45 -6.79 -14.42
CA LYS A 245 19.06 -6.69 -13.96
C LYS A 245 19.02 -6.89 -12.46
N TRP A 246 18.38 -5.96 -11.78
CA TRP A 246 18.15 -6.06 -10.34
C TRP A 246 17.20 -7.20 -10.04
N THR A 247 17.60 -8.07 -9.12
CA THR A 247 16.72 -9.09 -8.55
C THR A 247 15.82 -8.43 -7.53
N LEU A 248 14.53 -8.31 -7.86
CA LEU A 248 13.53 -7.76 -6.96
C LEU A 248 13.22 -8.79 -5.87
N LYS A 249 12.95 -8.34 -4.65
CA LYS A 249 12.56 -9.23 -3.56
C LYS A 249 11.20 -9.86 -3.88
N ASP A 250 11.06 -11.15 -3.58
CA ASP A 250 9.76 -11.83 -3.69
C ASP A 250 8.74 -11.17 -2.77
N ASN A 251 7.59 -10.81 -3.34
CA ASN A 251 6.45 -10.36 -2.56
C ASN A 251 5.76 -11.57 -1.96
N ASN A 252 6.11 -11.92 -0.72
CA ASN A 252 5.40 -12.92 0.06
C ASN A 252 3.96 -12.46 0.27
N LYS A 253 3.06 -12.96 -0.59
CA LYS A 253 1.67 -12.53 -0.67
C LYS A 253 0.74 -13.73 -0.56
N LEU A 254 -0.21 -13.65 0.36
CA LEU A 254 -1.36 -14.53 0.44
C LEU A 254 -2.57 -13.81 -0.15
N SER A 255 -3.21 -14.42 -1.14
CA SER A 255 -4.43 -13.92 -1.78
C SER A 255 -5.59 -14.88 -1.52
N LEU A 256 -6.66 -14.37 -0.91
CA LEU A 256 -7.86 -15.12 -0.58
C LEU A 256 -9.04 -14.56 -1.36
N LYS A 257 -9.68 -15.38 -2.18
CA LYS A 257 -10.98 -15.04 -2.77
C LYS A 257 -12.07 -15.39 -1.77
N LEU A 258 -12.85 -14.40 -1.36
CA LEU A 258 -13.87 -14.51 -0.31
C LEU A 258 -15.26 -14.28 -0.89
N ARG A 259 -16.24 -15.03 -0.40
CA ARG A 259 -17.67 -14.77 -0.61
C ARG A 259 -18.27 -14.19 0.66
N LEU A 260 -19.09 -13.15 0.53
CA LEU A 260 -19.87 -12.62 1.63
C LEU A 260 -21.17 -13.42 1.75
N GLU A 261 -21.35 -14.17 2.84
CA GLU A 261 -22.55 -15.02 3.06
C GLU A 261 -23.70 -14.23 3.71
N GLY A 262 -23.43 -13.03 4.23
CA GLY A 262 -24.38 -12.19 4.95
C GLY A 262 -24.45 -10.74 4.46
N GLY A 263 -24.88 -9.85 5.36
CA GLY A 263 -24.76 -8.41 5.16
C GLY A 263 -23.40 -7.90 5.63
N LEU A 264 -22.88 -6.84 5.03
CA LEU A 264 -21.69 -6.11 5.46
C LEU A 264 -22.08 -4.70 5.84
N SER A 265 -21.54 -4.23 6.95
CA SER A 265 -21.72 -2.87 7.45
C SER A 265 -20.42 -2.36 8.04
N ILE A 266 -19.73 -1.49 7.29
CA ILE A 266 -18.57 -0.71 7.73
C ILE A 266 -19.02 0.73 7.62
N ARG A 267 -19.17 1.39 8.76
CA ARG A 267 -19.92 2.65 8.82
C ARG A 267 -19.16 3.79 8.14
N ARG A 268 -19.84 4.43 7.20
CA ARG A 268 -19.63 5.82 6.81
C ARG A 268 -20.80 6.62 7.36
N TYR A 269 -20.52 7.63 8.17
CA TYR A 269 -21.55 8.55 8.64
C TYR A 269 -21.74 9.63 7.57
N SER A 270 -22.95 9.73 7.02
CA SER A 270 -23.34 10.87 6.20
C SER A 270 -23.56 12.06 7.14
N THR A 271 -22.84 13.15 6.91
CA THR A 271 -23.16 14.46 7.50
C THR A 271 -24.00 15.31 6.55
N GLU A 272 -24.30 14.79 5.35
CA GLU A 272 -25.14 15.45 4.35
C GLU A 272 -26.62 15.34 4.75
N CYS A 273 -27.16 16.40 5.33
CA CYS A 273 -28.60 16.65 5.34
C CYS A 273 -28.99 17.20 3.97
N SER A 274 -29.41 16.33 3.03
CA SER A 274 -30.05 16.80 1.79
C SER A 274 -31.57 16.87 1.97
N ASP A 275 -32.19 17.89 1.39
CA ASP A 275 -33.63 18.21 1.50
C ASP A 275 -34.56 17.22 0.77
N GLU A 276 -34.03 16.16 0.16
CA GLU A 276 -34.79 15.14 -0.57
C GLU A 276 -34.58 13.74 0.03
N GLU A 277 -35.71 13.07 0.32
CA GLU A 277 -35.86 11.66 0.79
C GLU A 277 -34.79 11.09 1.74
N SER A 278 -35.05 11.17 3.06
CA SER A 278 -34.44 10.38 4.15
C SER A 278 -33.10 9.72 3.80
N SER A 279 -32.04 10.52 3.72
CA SER A 279 -30.67 10.01 3.66
C SER A 279 -30.46 9.00 4.80
N PRO A 280 -29.93 7.79 4.53
CA PRO A 280 -29.71 6.81 5.58
C PRO A 280 -28.74 7.34 6.63
N ASP A 281 -29.01 7.04 7.90
CA ASP A 281 -28.18 7.44 9.05
C ASP A 281 -26.79 6.80 9.03
N GLN A 282 -26.70 5.62 8.42
CA GLN A 282 -25.44 4.88 8.24
C GLN A 282 -25.41 4.20 6.89
N GLU A 283 -24.28 4.34 6.20
CA GLU A 283 -24.03 3.63 4.96
C GLU A 283 -22.81 2.73 5.07
N GLN A 284 -22.84 1.63 4.32
CA GLN A 284 -21.66 0.85 4.01
C GLN A 284 -20.62 1.75 3.34
N LEU A 285 -19.37 1.64 3.78
CA LEU A 285 -18.26 2.36 3.21
C LEU A 285 -18.05 1.97 1.74
N THR A 286 -17.97 3.00 0.90
CA THR A 286 -17.77 2.90 -0.54
C THR A 286 -16.54 3.69 -0.99
N THR A 287 -16.00 3.32 -2.15
CA THR A 287 -15.08 4.13 -2.94
C THR A 287 -15.74 4.47 -4.28
N VAL A 288 -15.27 5.52 -4.95
CA VAL A 288 -15.76 5.88 -6.29
C VAL A 288 -14.89 5.24 -7.34
N LYS A 289 -15.54 4.67 -8.35
CA LYS A 289 -14.93 4.29 -9.62
C LYS A 289 -15.54 5.15 -10.74
N PHE A 290 -14.73 5.62 -11.68
CA PHE A 290 -15.21 6.43 -12.80
C PHE A 290 -15.23 5.57 -14.07
N ASP A 291 -16.42 5.17 -14.50
CA ASP A 291 -16.63 4.42 -15.73
C ASP A 291 -17.13 5.34 -16.86
N LYS A 292 -17.20 4.81 -18.09
CA LYS A 292 -17.63 5.58 -19.29
C LYS A 292 -19.04 6.19 -19.18
N ASN A 293 -19.86 5.69 -18.25
CA ASN A 293 -21.26 6.07 -18.04
C ASN A 293 -21.50 6.93 -16.79
N GLY A 294 -20.44 7.28 -16.03
CA GLY A 294 -20.54 8.07 -14.80
C GLY A 294 -19.71 7.50 -13.64
N SER A 295 -19.96 8.01 -12.43
CA SER A 295 -19.35 7.50 -11.20
C SER A 295 -20.17 6.35 -10.61
N GLU A 296 -19.52 5.24 -10.29
CA GLU A 296 -20.11 4.10 -9.56
C GLU A 296 -19.56 4.05 -8.14
N GLU A 297 -20.43 3.83 -7.15
CA GLU A 297 -20.01 3.56 -5.78
C GLU A 297 -19.80 2.07 -5.56
N VAL A 298 -18.58 1.70 -5.20
CA VAL A 298 -18.18 0.30 -4.95
C VAL A 298 -17.99 0.11 -3.46
N ALA A 299 -18.65 -0.89 -2.86
CA ALA A 299 -18.46 -1.21 -1.45
C ALA A 299 -17.02 -1.70 -1.17
N VAL A 300 -16.42 -1.22 -0.09
CA VAL A 300 -15.04 -1.56 0.27
C VAL A 300 -14.88 -2.00 1.72
N ILE A 301 -13.87 -2.85 1.95
CA ILE A 301 -13.38 -3.22 3.28
C ILE A 301 -11.95 -2.68 3.41
N PRO A 302 -11.75 -1.64 4.24
CA PRO A 302 -10.42 -1.07 4.44
C PRO A 302 -9.44 -2.07 5.05
N GLY A 303 -8.16 -1.95 4.72
CA GLY A 303 -7.10 -2.76 5.34
C GLY A 303 -7.00 -2.56 6.86
N THR A 304 -7.45 -1.43 7.41
CA THR A 304 -7.58 -1.23 8.86
C THR A 304 -8.61 -2.16 9.49
N THR A 305 -9.73 -2.42 8.79
CA THR A 305 -10.79 -3.32 9.25
C THR A 305 -10.29 -4.76 9.26
N TRP A 306 -9.63 -5.19 8.18
CA TRP A 306 -8.99 -6.51 8.12
C TRP A 306 -7.94 -6.70 9.20
N ALA A 307 -7.00 -5.75 9.32
CA ALA A 307 -5.95 -5.80 10.33
C ALA A 307 -6.50 -5.86 11.76
N GLY A 308 -7.58 -5.11 12.03
CA GLY A 308 -8.24 -5.10 13.33
C GLY A 308 -8.95 -6.42 13.64
N ALA A 309 -9.74 -6.95 12.71
CA ALA A 309 -10.48 -8.19 12.90
C ALA A 309 -9.56 -9.40 13.04
N ILE A 310 -8.62 -9.56 12.10
CA ILE A 310 -7.66 -10.67 12.09
C ILE A 310 -6.71 -10.54 13.27
N GLY A 311 -6.12 -9.37 13.47
CA GLY A 311 -5.21 -9.15 14.60
C GLY A 311 -5.88 -9.44 15.93
N HIS A 312 -7.08 -8.91 16.20
CA HIS A 312 -7.76 -9.19 17.46
C HIS A 312 -7.99 -10.69 17.69
N ARG A 313 -8.47 -11.41 16.67
CA ARG A 313 -8.72 -12.86 16.76
C ARG A 313 -7.44 -13.68 16.96
N MET A 314 -6.34 -13.30 16.32
CA MET A 314 -5.05 -13.97 16.53
C MET A 314 -4.60 -13.93 17.99
N GLU A 315 -4.76 -12.80 18.67
CA GLU A 315 -4.38 -12.68 20.10
C GLU A 315 -5.30 -13.51 21.00
N GLU A 316 -6.59 -13.57 20.65
CA GLU A 316 -7.57 -14.36 21.41
C GLU A 316 -7.27 -15.85 21.34
N LEU A 317 -6.81 -16.33 20.17
CA LEU A 317 -6.46 -17.73 19.94
C LEU A 317 -5.09 -18.10 20.53
N ILE A 318 -4.08 -17.27 20.30
CA ILE A 318 -2.71 -17.49 20.79
C ILE A 318 -2.17 -16.16 21.30
N ASP A 319 -2.05 -16.05 22.63
CA ASP A 319 -1.50 -14.89 23.31
C ASP A 319 -0.05 -14.61 22.86
N CYS A 320 0.30 -13.33 22.71
CA CYS A 320 1.58 -12.85 22.22
C CYS A 320 1.94 -13.30 20.78
N SER A 321 1.04 -13.90 20.00
CA SER A 321 1.31 -14.36 18.63
C SER A 321 1.78 -13.27 17.66
N LYS A 322 1.50 -12.00 17.97
CA LYS A 322 1.90 -10.84 17.15
C LYS A 322 3.28 -10.29 17.46
N VAL A 323 3.94 -10.83 18.49
CA VAL A 323 5.17 -10.28 19.04
C VAL A 323 6.27 -11.32 18.99
N LYS A 324 7.45 -10.92 18.50
CA LYS A 324 8.65 -11.74 18.59
C LYS A 324 9.72 -11.05 19.40
N LYS A 325 10.21 -11.75 20.42
CA LYS A 325 11.38 -11.34 21.19
C LYS A 325 12.62 -12.04 20.62
N PHE A 326 13.67 -11.28 20.39
CA PHE A 326 14.95 -11.74 19.87
C PHE A 326 16.08 -11.25 20.79
N GLU A 327 16.87 -12.18 21.31
CA GLU A 327 18.02 -11.88 22.17
C GLU A 327 19.24 -11.58 21.29
N ARG A 328 19.74 -10.35 21.33
CA ARG A 328 20.97 -9.94 20.63
C ARG A 328 22.24 -10.18 21.48
N GLY A 329 22.08 -10.38 22.79
CA GLY A 329 23.16 -10.67 23.75
C GLY A 329 22.63 -10.84 25.18
N LYS A 330 23.51 -11.03 26.16
CA LYS A 330 23.13 -11.02 27.59
C LYS A 330 22.54 -9.64 27.92
N ASP A 331 21.26 -9.61 28.26
CA ASP A 331 20.45 -8.44 28.64
C ASP A 331 20.03 -7.47 27.52
N ASP A 332 20.14 -7.84 26.23
CA ASP A 332 19.61 -7.04 25.11
C ASP A 332 18.53 -7.81 24.32
N ILE A 333 17.26 -7.54 24.65
CA ILE A 333 16.09 -8.17 24.03
C ILE A 333 15.41 -7.17 23.08
N GLN A 334 15.56 -7.39 21.78
CA GLN A 334 14.79 -6.66 20.78
C GLN A 334 13.41 -7.30 20.65
N THR A 335 12.37 -6.48 20.74
CA THR A 335 10.98 -6.90 20.51
C THR A 335 10.50 -6.35 19.17
N TYR A 336 9.91 -7.21 18.35
CA TYR A 336 9.31 -6.87 17.06
C TYR A 336 7.80 -7.06 17.14
N TYR A 337 7.06 -6.06 16.65
CA TYR A 337 5.60 -6.07 16.60
C TYR A 337 5.14 -6.23 15.14
N TYR A 338 4.67 -7.42 14.75
CA TYR A 338 4.33 -7.70 13.33
C TYR A 338 3.22 -6.77 12.79
N PHE A 339 2.25 -6.41 13.63
CA PHE A 339 1.19 -5.44 13.30
C PHE A 339 1.60 -3.97 13.50
N GLY A 340 2.85 -3.71 13.87
CA GLY A 340 3.38 -2.39 14.21
C GLY A 340 2.92 -1.92 15.59
N THR A 341 3.63 -0.92 16.13
CA THR A 341 3.27 -0.30 17.41
C THR A 341 3.61 1.19 17.40
N VAL A 342 2.80 1.97 18.10
CA VAL A 342 3.07 3.38 18.39
C VAL A 342 2.90 3.54 19.88
N ASN A 343 3.92 3.11 20.64
CA ASN A 343 4.00 3.35 22.07
C ASN A 343 4.97 4.52 22.32
N SER A 344 4.86 5.19 23.48
CA SER A 344 5.61 6.42 23.78
C SER A 344 7.14 6.28 23.72
N LYS A 345 7.68 5.05 23.72
CA LYS A 345 9.12 4.74 23.56
C LYS A 345 9.50 4.05 22.24
N VAL A 346 8.54 3.44 21.53
CA VAL A 346 8.81 2.62 20.35
C VAL A 346 7.77 2.90 19.26
N LYS A 347 8.24 3.31 18.09
CA LYS A 347 7.43 3.47 16.88
C LYS A 347 7.94 2.49 15.83
N GLU A 348 7.12 1.51 15.49
CA GLU A 348 7.46 0.46 14.53
C GLU A 348 6.38 0.35 13.45
N LYS A 349 6.79 0.39 12.18
CA LYS A 349 5.92 0.18 11.02
C LYS A 349 5.47 -1.29 11.00
N SER A 350 4.21 -1.53 10.66
CA SER A 350 3.72 -2.90 10.52
C SER A 350 4.46 -3.63 9.40
N LEU A 351 4.82 -4.88 9.67
CA LEU A 351 5.41 -5.79 8.69
C LEU A 351 4.35 -6.50 7.85
N ILE A 352 3.08 -6.47 8.27
CA ILE A 352 1.95 -7.08 7.55
C ILE A 352 1.15 -5.99 6.86
N TYR A 353 0.89 -6.20 5.58
CA TYR A 353 0.16 -5.29 4.71
C TYR A 353 -1.20 -5.91 4.40
N PHE A 354 -2.27 -5.20 4.70
CA PHE A 354 -3.63 -5.58 4.32
C PHE A 354 -4.12 -4.63 3.24
N ASN A 355 -4.50 -5.16 2.08
CA ASN A 355 -5.05 -4.34 1.00
C ASN A 355 -6.50 -3.92 1.30
N GLU A 356 -6.93 -2.81 0.70
CA GLU A 356 -8.35 -2.50 0.65
C GLU A 356 -9.03 -3.45 -0.35
N SER A 357 -10.10 -4.08 0.10
CA SER A 357 -10.84 -5.08 -0.65
C SER A 357 -12.10 -4.46 -1.24
N LYS A 358 -12.26 -4.52 -2.56
CA LYS A 358 -13.43 -4.02 -3.30
C LYS A 358 -14.42 -5.18 -3.52
N LEU A 359 -15.66 -5.01 -3.08
CA LEU A 359 -16.71 -6.02 -3.26
C LEU A 359 -17.39 -5.88 -4.62
N THR A 360 -17.71 -7.01 -5.25
CA THR A 360 -18.39 -7.09 -6.54
C THR A 360 -19.49 -8.15 -6.51
N GLY A 361 -20.49 -8.04 -7.41
CA GLY A 361 -21.55 -9.06 -7.56
C GLY A 361 -22.57 -9.16 -6.42
N GLY A 362 -22.56 -8.20 -5.48
CA GLY A 362 -23.57 -8.06 -4.42
C GLY A 362 -24.49 -6.88 -4.70
N GLN A 363 -25.28 -6.49 -3.70
CA GLN A 363 -26.24 -5.40 -3.82
C GLN A 363 -26.36 -4.57 -2.53
N PHE A 364 -26.62 -3.27 -2.68
CA PHE A 364 -26.98 -2.41 -1.56
C PHE A 364 -28.45 -2.61 -1.17
N LYS A 365 -28.72 -2.71 0.13
CA LYS A 365 -30.06 -2.81 0.69
C LYS A 365 -30.25 -1.78 1.80
N LYS A 366 -31.30 -0.97 1.68
CA LYS A 366 -31.76 -0.08 2.76
C LYS A 366 -32.65 -0.86 3.72
N ILE A 367 -32.36 -0.77 5.02
CA ILE A 367 -33.13 -1.40 6.09
C ILE A 367 -33.40 -0.35 7.15
N SER A 368 -34.67 -0.16 7.51
CA SER A 368 -35.08 0.76 8.56
C SER A 368 -35.60 -0.01 9.77
N ARG A 369 -35.29 0.49 10.96
CA ARG A 369 -35.86 0.03 12.23
C ARG A 369 -36.22 1.23 13.08
N ASN A 370 -37.00 1.04 14.13
CA ASN A 370 -37.24 2.11 15.10
C ASN A 370 -35.90 2.59 15.70
N ALA A 371 -35.69 3.90 15.74
CA ALA A 371 -34.52 4.48 16.36
C ALA A 371 -34.53 4.21 17.86
N ILE A 372 -33.35 4.12 18.46
CA ILE A 372 -33.19 3.92 19.91
C ILE A 372 -32.78 5.25 20.53
N ASP A 373 -33.49 5.67 21.57
CA ASP A 373 -33.11 6.80 22.40
C ASP A 373 -31.82 6.46 23.16
N ARG A 374 -30.75 7.23 22.92
CA ARG A 374 -29.43 7.04 23.53
C ARG A 374 -29.38 7.29 25.04
N PHE A 375 -30.35 7.99 25.61
CA PHE A 375 -30.44 8.27 27.04
C PHE A 375 -31.37 7.29 27.76
N LEU A 376 -32.52 6.97 27.16
CA LEU A 376 -33.53 6.12 27.77
C LEU A 376 -33.39 4.64 27.42
N GLY A 377 -32.67 4.31 26.34
CA GLY A 377 -32.55 2.94 25.82
C GLY A 377 -33.85 2.38 25.23
N SER A 378 -34.93 3.16 25.20
CA SER A 378 -36.23 2.83 24.60
C SER A 378 -36.27 3.20 23.11
N THR A 379 -37.33 2.78 22.42
CA THR A 379 -37.63 3.32 21.08
C THR A 379 -37.81 4.84 21.16
N ALA A 380 -37.15 5.57 20.26
CA ALA A 380 -37.40 6.98 20.05
C ALA A 380 -38.73 7.16 19.30
N GLU A 381 -39.63 7.94 19.86
CA GLU A 381 -40.98 8.12 19.33
C GLU A 381 -40.94 8.85 17.97
N GLY A 382 -41.59 8.27 16.96
CA GLY A 382 -41.68 8.85 15.61
C GLY A 382 -40.39 8.83 14.77
N ALA A 383 -39.28 8.26 15.27
CA ALA A 383 -38.00 8.25 14.59
C ALA A 383 -37.63 6.86 14.05
N LEU A 384 -37.24 6.79 12.78
CA LEU A 384 -36.65 5.61 12.15
C LEU A 384 -35.14 5.78 12.04
N PHE A 385 -34.44 4.68 12.25
CA PHE A 385 -33.02 4.54 11.98
C PHE A 385 -32.85 3.68 10.73
N THR A 386 -32.29 4.26 9.67
CA THR A 386 -32.13 3.65 8.36
C THR A 386 -30.66 3.37 8.07
N GLU A 387 -30.34 2.10 7.78
CA GLU A 387 -29.01 1.66 7.38
C GLU A 387 -29.02 1.21 5.91
N LYS A 388 -28.01 1.64 5.14
CA LYS A 388 -27.72 1.10 3.80
C LYS A 388 -26.56 0.13 3.91
N ILE A 389 -26.84 -1.17 3.86
CA ILE A 389 -25.85 -2.24 3.96
C ILE A 389 -25.57 -2.86 2.60
N TYR A 390 -24.46 -3.59 2.47
CA TYR A 390 -24.14 -4.37 1.28
C TYR A 390 -24.38 -5.86 1.56
N ILE A 391 -25.00 -6.60 0.64
CA ILE A 391 -25.37 -8.01 0.85
C ILE A 391 -24.84 -8.86 -0.29
N GLY A 392 -24.23 -9.99 0.06
CA GLY A 392 -23.70 -10.96 -0.90
C GLY A 392 -22.48 -10.45 -1.67
N GLY A 393 -22.15 -11.15 -2.74
CA GLY A 393 -21.01 -10.82 -3.60
C GLY A 393 -19.69 -11.43 -3.14
N GLU A 394 -18.64 -11.08 -3.88
CA GLU A 394 -17.29 -11.63 -3.71
C GLU A 394 -16.27 -10.50 -3.61
N THR A 395 -15.15 -10.78 -2.96
CA THR A 395 -14.02 -9.86 -2.84
C THR A 395 -12.71 -10.63 -2.74
N THR A 396 -11.59 -9.97 -3.03
CA THR A 396 -10.26 -10.52 -2.78
C THR A 396 -9.62 -9.83 -1.58
N LEU A 397 -9.11 -10.62 -0.64
CA LEU A 397 -8.27 -10.18 0.46
C LEU A 397 -6.82 -10.54 0.15
N ASP A 398 -6.00 -9.52 -0.05
CA ASP A 398 -4.56 -9.67 -0.25
C ASP A 398 -3.81 -9.26 1.01
N ILE A 399 -2.99 -10.16 1.53
CA ILE A 399 -2.13 -9.98 2.68
C ILE A 399 -0.68 -10.15 2.23
N SER A 400 0.15 -9.12 2.37
CA SER A 400 1.58 -9.19 2.06
C SER A 400 2.42 -9.12 3.33
N PHE A 401 3.56 -9.79 3.33
CA PHE A 401 4.46 -9.92 4.48
C PHE A 401 5.82 -9.31 4.16
N GLY A 402 6.22 -8.33 4.97
CA GLY A 402 7.57 -7.75 4.94
C GLY A 402 8.57 -8.63 5.68
N ASP A 403 9.86 -8.38 5.41
CA ASP A 403 10.96 -9.09 6.06
C ASP A 403 11.27 -8.46 7.44
N PRO A 404 11.05 -9.19 8.56
CA PRO A 404 11.33 -8.67 9.89
C PRO A 404 12.81 -8.38 10.18
N TYR A 405 13.73 -9.06 9.49
CA TYR A 405 15.16 -9.04 9.83
C TYR A 405 16.07 -8.61 8.68
N ASN A 406 15.51 -8.34 7.49
CA ASN A 406 16.28 -8.21 6.25
C ASN A 406 17.17 -9.45 5.97
N THR A 407 16.76 -10.64 6.44
CA THR A 407 17.50 -11.91 6.30
C THR A 407 16.72 -12.98 5.54
N ALA A 408 15.74 -12.58 4.71
CA ALA A 408 14.89 -13.46 3.89
C ALA A 408 13.81 -14.28 4.66
N VAL A 409 13.25 -13.67 5.72
CA VAL A 409 12.01 -14.03 6.47
C VAL A 409 12.11 -15.12 7.54
N VAL A 410 11.70 -14.77 8.77
CA VAL A 410 11.27 -15.72 9.81
C VAL A 410 10.15 -15.10 10.67
N TYR A 411 8.89 -15.42 10.36
CA TYR A 411 7.80 -15.25 11.33
C TYR A 411 7.83 -16.41 12.33
N SER A 412 7.31 -16.23 13.55
CA SER A 412 7.21 -17.34 14.51
C SER A 412 6.18 -18.38 14.08
N ASP A 413 6.39 -19.63 14.49
CA ASP A 413 5.38 -20.67 14.28
C ASP A 413 4.06 -20.31 14.95
N ASP A 414 4.10 -19.68 16.14
CA ASP A 414 2.91 -19.15 16.82
C ASP A 414 2.14 -18.12 15.97
N PHE A 415 2.87 -17.25 15.25
CA PHE A 415 2.24 -16.29 14.35
C PHE A 415 1.56 -16.99 13.18
N ILE A 416 2.25 -17.94 12.56
CA ILE A 416 1.74 -18.71 11.41
C ILE A 416 0.50 -19.52 11.83
N ASN A 417 0.57 -20.22 12.96
CA ASN A 417 -0.55 -20.98 13.52
C ASN A 417 -1.74 -20.07 13.87
N ALA A 418 -1.50 -18.95 14.55
CA ALA A 418 -2.57 -18.01 14.90
C ALA A 418 -3.24 -17.42 13.66
N LEU A 419 -2.46 -17.08 12.63
CA LEU A 419 -2.99 -16.53 11.39
C LEU A 419 -3.78 -17.57 10.61
N ALA A 420 -3.26 -18.79 10.47
CA ALA A 420 -3.97 -19.90 9.84
C ALA A 420 -5.30 -20.18 10.55
N ALA A 421 -5.28 -20.30 11.89
CA ALA A 421 -6.48 -20.54 12.69
C ALA A 421 -7.50 -19.39 12.55
N THR A 422 -7.03 -18.15 12.55
CA THR A 422 -7.89 -16.97 12.39
C THR A 422 -8.56 -16.92 11.01
N LEU A 423 -7.84 -17.30 9.95
CA LEU A 423 -8.39 -17.36 8.59
C LEU A 423 -9.33 -18.56 8.40
N THR A 424 -9.10 -19.67 9.12
CA THR A 424 -10.08 -20.75 9.22
C THR A 424 -11.34 -20.28 9.95
N ASP A 425 -11.21 -19.57 11.07
CA ASP A 425 -12.35 -18.97 11.77
C ASP A 425 -13.13 -17.98 10.88
N LEU A 426 -12.43 -17.26 10.00
CA LEU A 426 -13.06 -16.44 8.98
C LEU A 426 -13.91 -17.29 8.03
N HIS A 427 -13.37 -18.40 7.51
CA HIS A 427 -14.09 -19.31 6.60
C HIS A 427 -15.29 -20.01 7.25
N GLU A 428 -15.14 -20.48 8.49
CA GLU A 428 -16.18 -21.19 9.24
C GLU A 428 -17.23 -20.25 9.85
N GLY A 429 -17.07 -18.93 9.69
CA GLY A 429 -18.00 -17.91 10.17
C GLY A 429 -17.88 -17.57 11.66
N TYR A 430 -16.84 -18.06 12.36
CA TYR A 430 -16.54 -17.68 13.74
C TYR A 430 -15.95 -16.27 13.87
N LEU A 431 -15.25 -15.80 12.82
CA LEU A 431 -14.77 -14.42 12.74
C LEU A 431 -15.65 -13.59 11.80
N ALA A 432 -16.41 -12.66 12.39
CA ALA A 432 -17.18 -11.67 11.64
C ALA A 432 -16.41 -10.33 11.50
N VAL A 433 -16.57 -9.67 10.36
CA VAL A 433 -15.82 -8.46 9.99
C VAL A 433 -16.73 -7.25 9.80
N GLY A 434 -16.36 -6.12 10.42
CA GLY A 434 -17.13 -4.87 10.37
C GLY A 434 -18.02 -4.67 11.59
N GLY A 435 -19.09 -3.90 11.44
CA GLY A 435 -20.06 -3.56 12.47
C GLY A 435 -21.30 -4.45 12.46
N ALA A 436 -22.03 -4.44 13.57
CA ALA A 436 -23.26 -5.21 13.75
C ALA A 436 -23.07 -6.72 13.52
N THR A 437 -21.93 -7.25 13.95
CA THR A 437 -21.59 -8.68 13.88
C THR A 437 -22.54 -9.56 14.69
N SER A 438 -23.13 -9.04 15.77
CA SER A 438 -24.10 -9.75 16.62
C SER A 438 -25.41 -10.13 15.92
N VAL A 439 -25.72 -9.49 14.78
CA VAL A 439 -26.88 -9.85 13.94
C VAL A 439 -26.47 -10.61 12.68
N GLY A 440 -25.27 -11.23 12.68
CA GLY A 440 -24.79 -12.08 11.59
C GLY A 440 -24.22 -11.34 10.39
N ARG A 441 -23.79 -10.08 10.56
CA ARG A 441 -23.12 -9.32 9.49
C ARG A 441 -21.62 -9.61 9.46
N GLY A 442 -21.02 -9.56 8.27
CA GLY A 442 -19.58 -9.66 8.06
C GLY A 442 -19.04 -11.09 8.04
N ILE A 443 -19.88 -12.08 7.76
CA ILE A 443 -19.50 -13.49 7.66
C ILE A 443 -19.03 -13.78 6.23
N PHE A 444 -17.83 -14.36 6.11
CA PHE A 444 -17.24 -14.70 4.83
C PHE A 444 -16.97 -16.20 4.73
N SER A 445 -16.87 -16.70 3.51
CA SER A 445 -16.33 -18.03 3.20
C SER A 445 -15.18 -17.89 2.20
N ILE A 446 -14.08 -18.61 2.43
CA ILE A 446 -12.95 -18.68 1.47
C ILE A 446 -13.34 -19.59 0.30
N LEU A 447 -13.18 -19.11 -0.93
CA LEU A 447 -13.40 -19.87 -2.17
C LEU A 447 -12.08 -20.37 -2.78
N GLU A 448 -11.06 -19.51 -2.78
CA GLU A 448 -9.77 -19.79 -3.40
C GLU A 448 -8.63 -19.25 -2.51
N ILE A 449 -7.54 -20.00 -2.46
CA ILE A 449 -6.29 -19.61 -1.80
C ILE A 449 -5.22 -19.56 -2.90
N ASN A 450 -4.63 -18.39 -3.13
CA ASN A 450 -3.65 -18.13 -4.20
C ASN A 450 -4.12 -18.64 -5.58
N GLY A 451 -5.41 -18.44 -5.90
CA GLY A 451 -6.04 -18.90 -7.14
C GLY A 451 -6.39 -20.39 -7.19
N VAL A 452 -6.06 -21.17 -6.16
CA VAL A 452 -6.42 -22.59 -6.08
C VAL A 452 -7.74 -22.73 -5.31
N LYS A 453 -8.78 -23.21 -6.00
CA LYS A 453 -10.09 -23.51 -5.40
C LYS A 453 -9.97 -24.45 -4.20
N LEU A 454 -10.79 -24.20 -3.20
CA LEU A 454 -11.01 -25.13 -2.10
C LEU A 454 -11.92 -26.25 -2.59
N ASN A 455 -11.43 -27.49 -2.56
CA ASN A 455 -12.27 -28.66 -2.74
C ASN A 455 -12.88 -28.98 -1.39
N GLU A 456 -14.20 -28.76 -1.25
CA GLU A 456 -14.95 -29.14 -0.06
C GLU A 456 -15.09 -30.67 0.01
N GLY A 457 -14.04 -31.34 0.46
CA GLY A 457 -14.09 -32.72 0.92
C GLY A 457 -13.94 -32.72 2.42
N LYS A 458 -15.04 -32.77 3.17
CA LYS A 458 -14.97 -33.19 4.58
C LYS A 458 -14.53 -34.65 4.58
N LEU A 459 -13.26 -34.92 4.86
CA LEU A 459 -12.80 -36.26 5.18
C LEU A 459 -13.32 -36.57 6.59
N GLU A 460 -14.30 -37.48 6.69
CA GLU A 460 -14.76 -37.99 7.97
C GLU A 460 -13.58 -38.63 8.73
N GLY A 461 -13.17 -38.03 9.85
CA GLY A 461 -12.19 -38.62 10.77
C GLY A 461 -10.89 -37.84 10.99
N GLU A 462 -10.65 -36.71 10.30
CA GLU A 462 -9.51 -35.83 10.59
C GLU A 462 -9.83 -34.84 11.72
N THR A 463 -8.90 -34.67 12.65
CA THR A 463 -9.05 -33.76 13.81
C THR A 463 -8.91 -32.27 13.45
N ASN A 464 -8.38 -31.95 12.27
CA ASN A 464 -8.17 -30.57 11.79
C ASN A 464 -9.06 -30.26 10.58
N SER A 465 -9.45 -28.99 10.42
CA SER A 465 -10.16 -28.54 9.21
C SER A 465 -9.19 -28.58 8.01
N VAL A 466 -9.61 -29.17 6.89
CA VAL A 466 -8.85 -29.18 5.61
C VAL A 466 -8.42 -27.77 5.19
N VAL A 467 -9.24 -26.76 5.53
CA VAL A 467 -8.94 -25.35 5.25
C VAL A 467 -7.75 -24.86 6.09
N PHE A 468 -7.67 -25.26 7.36
CA PHE A 468 -6.56 -24.91 8.25
C PHE A 468 -5.25 -25.48 7.72
N ASP A 469 -5.20 -26.78 7.41
CA ASP A 469 -3.95 -27.41 6.96
C ASP A 469 -3.46 -26.77 5.64
N LYS A 470 -4.37 -26.49 4.70
CA LYS A 470 -4.01 -25.80 3.45
C LYS A 470 -3.50 -24.37 3.69
N LEU A 471 -4.13 -23.61 4.60
CA LEU A 471 -3.68 -22.26 4.95
C LEU A 471 -2.33 -22.30 5.66
N TYR A 472 -2.15 -23.22 6.60
CA TYR A 472 -0.93 -23.40 7.37
C TYR A 472 0.25 -23.75 6.46
N GLU A 473 0.11 -24.75 5.59
CA GLU A 473 1.18 -25.14 4.65
C GLU A 473 1.49 -24.02 3.66
N THR A 474 0.47 -23.29 3.17
CA THR A 474 0.68 -22.12 2.31
C THR A 474 1.46 -21.03 3.04
N LEU A 475 1.07 -20.69 4.27
CA LEU A 475 1.77 -19.68 5.07
C LEU A 475 3.18 -20.13 5.45
N LYS A 476 3.37 -21.40 5.81
CA LYS A 476 4.69 -21.96 6.13
C LYS A 476 5.64 -21.90 4.93
N ALA A 477 5.15 -22.21 3.72
CA ALA A 477 5.92 -22.07 2.50
C ALA A 477 6.26 -20.60 2.16
N LEU A 478 5.35 -19.67 2.45
CA LEU A 478 5.52 -18.24 2.15
C LEU A 478 6.43 -17.51 3.15
N ILE A 479 6.26 -17.77 4.46
CA ILE A 479 6.83 -16.96 5.55
C ILE A 479 7.48 -17.77 6.68
N GLY A 480 7.47 -19.10 6.59
CA GLY A 480 8.17 -19.98 7.51
C GLY A 480 9.68 -19.98 7.27
N LYS A 481 10.42 -20.55 8.22
CA LYS A 481 11.86 -20.78 8.04
C LYS A 481 12.06 -21.75 6.89
N LYS A 482 12.89 -21.35 5.90
CA LYS A 482 13.47 -22.34 4.98
C LYS A 482 14.49 -23.14 5.78
N GLU A 483 14.19 -24.41 6.06
CA GLU A 483 15.21 -25.34 6.53
C GLU A 483 16.25 -25.49 5.42
N THR A 484 17.44 -24.93 5.63
CA THR A 484 18.61 -25.31 4.84
C THR A 484 19.09 -26.67 5.34
N GLU A 485 19.33 -27.62 4.44
CA GLU A 485 19.83 -28.96 4.78
C GLU A 485 21.16 -28.95 5.56
N ASP A 486 21.88 -27.82 5.59
CA ASP A 486 23.08 -27.63 6.42
C ASP A 486 22.85 -26.59 7.52
N GLY A 487 22.74 -27.06 8.76
CA GLY A 487 22.50 -26.27 9.97
C GLY A 487 23.65 -25.36 10.40
N THR A 488 24.00 -24.35 9.60
CA THR A 488 24.93 -23.29 10.01
C THR A 488 24.37 -21.90 9.73
N HIS A 489 23.94 -21.23 10.81
CA HIS A 489 23.54 -19.83 10.78
C HIS A 489 24.75 -18.93 11.01
N THR A 490 25.16 -18.16 10.00
CA THR A 490 25.94 -16.94 10.19
C THR A 490 24.99 -15.74 10.23
N GLY A 491 24.60 -15.35 11.45
CA GLY A 491 24.00 -14.03 11.65
C GLY A 491 25.03 -12.96 11.32
N GLN A 492 24.82 -12.22 10.23
CA GLN A 492 25.55 -10.97 10.02
C GLN A 492 24.94 -9.89 10.94
N LYS A 493 25.86 -9.12 11.55
CA LYS A 493 25.64 -8.10 12.58
C LYS A 493 24.84 -6.90 12.11
#